data_AF-A0A0H3BRX8-F1
#
_entry.id   AF-A0A0H3BRX8-F1
#
_cell.length_a   1.000
_cell.length_b   1.000
_cell.length_c   1.000
_cell.angle_alpha   90.00
_cell.angle_beta   90.00
_cell.angle_gamma   90.00
#
_symmetry.space_group_name_H-M   'P 1'
#
loop_
_entity.id
_entity.type
_entity.pdbx_description
1 polymer ?
#
loop_
_entity_poly.entity_id
_entity_poly.type
_entity_poly.pdbx_seq_one_letter_code
_entity_poly.pdbx_strand_id
1 'polypeptide(L)'
;MIKLILSAPVPAMAVAFEHSFQNTENVEIIPGPFETIPEFDCMVSAANSFGLMDGGVDAAITAYFGPQLQERVQQHILREYLGEQPVGTAFVIETGNSKYPWLVHAPTMRVPLIIDGTDAVYNATRAALLAIFQHNKSAGEDRKIKSVVFPAMGAGCGQVSPGSVARQMKLAWDGFINCTTEINWQYASARQNAVFSTTAYCPSKALCPNARTEYIGFGDYRTYCKKSGNTCISPRHQVDDIYIGAHSHAVFLSPNSHGKHLKPEYLSGVKNDV
;
A
#
# COMPACT_ATOMS: atom_id res chain seq x y z
N MET A 1 -12.92 11.60 -17.99
CA MET A 1 -12.16 10.69 -17.13
C MET A 1 -10.70 10.76 -17.57
N ILE A 2 -9.72 10.71 -16.66
CA ILE A 2 -8.30 10.79 -17.04
C ILE A 2 -7.78 9.40 -17.42
N LYS A 3 -6.84 9.31 -18.35
CA LYS A 3 -6.07 8.10 -18.66
C LYS A 3 -4.87 8.03 -17.72
N LEU A 4 -4.73 6.93 -16.97
CA LEU A 4 -3.57 6.64 -16.15
C LEU A 4 -2.57 5.82 -16.94
N ILE A 5 -1.30 6.23 -16.93
CA ILE A 5 -0.19 5.51 -17.54
C ILE A 5 0.81 5.17 -16.43
N LEU A 6 1.09 3.88 -16.24
CA LEU A 6 2.03 3.39 -15.23
C LEU A 6 3.37 3.11 -15.91
N SER A 7 4.38 3.93 -15.64
CA SER A 7 5.75 3.72 -16.12
C SER A 7 6.52 2.82 -15.15
N ALA A 8 6.99 1.68 -15.66
CA ALA A 8 7.65 0.64 -14.87
C ALA A 8 8.88 0.07 -15.59
N PRO A 9 10.03 0.77 -15.58
CA PRO A 9 11.26 0.26 -16.18
C PRO A 9 11.83 -0.98 -15.49
N VAL A 10 11.42 -1.26 -14.25
CA VAL A 10 11.83 -2.46 -13.50
C VAL A 10 10.84 -3.61 -13.80
N PRO A 11 11.28 -4.76 -14.34
CA PRO A 11 10.36 -5.84 -14.74
C PRO A 11 9.46 -6.35 -13.62
N ALA A 12 9.99 -6.52 -12.40
CA ALA A 12 9.20 -6.95 -11.25
C ALA A 12 8.08 -5.95 -10.89
N MET A 13 8.27 -4.67 -11.21
CA MET A 13 7.26 -3.64 -11.01
C MET A 13 6.18 -3.68 -12.09
N ALA A 14 6.57 -3.87 -13.36
CA ALA A 14 5.62 -4.04 -14.46
C ALA A 14 4.69 -5.23 -14.19
N VAL A 15 5.23 -6.39 -13.82
CA VAL A 15 4.45 -7.59 -13.48
C VAL A 15 3.49 -7.32 -12.32
N ALA A 16 3.93 -6.61 -11.28
CA ALA A 16 3.07 -6.30 -10.14
C ALA A 16 1.95 -5.30 -10.49
N PHE A 17 2.21 -4.33 -11.37
CA PHE A 17 1.16 -3.48 -11.94
C PHE A 17 0.19 -4.26 -12.80
N GLU A 18 0.67 -5.12 -13.71
CA GLU A 18 -0.19 -5.95 -14.57
C GLU A 18 -1.14 -6.80 -13.74
N HIS A 19 -0.63 -7.44 -12.70
CA HIS A 19 -1.44 -8.22 -11.77
C HIS A 19 -2.46 -7.38 -10.99
N SER A 20 -2.07 -6.22 -10.46
CA SER A 20 -2.95 -5.42 -9.58
C SER A 20 -3.96 -4.57 -10.33
N PHE A 21 -3.61 -4.12 -11.53
CA PHE A 21 -4.45 -3.29 -12.39
C PHE A 21 -5.15 -4.09 -13.50
N GLN A 22 -5.09 -5.42 -13.45
CA GLN A 22 -5.81 -6.28 -14.39
C GLN A 22 -7.29 -5.86 -14.50
N ASN A 23 -7.78 -5.75 -15.73
CA ASN A 23 -9.16 -5.34 -16.05
C ASN A 23 -9.56 -3.94 -15.53
N THR A 24 -8.60 -3.05 -15.30
CA THR A 24 -8.90 -1.64 -14.95
C THR A 24 -9.02 -0.81 -16.21
N GLU A 25 -10.19 -0.17 -16.40
CA GLU A 25 -10.39 0.74 -17.52
C GLU A 25 -9.52 2.01 -17.39
N ASN A 26 -9.16 2.59 -18.54
CA ASN A 26 -8.39 3.82 -18.63
C ASN A 26 -7.02 3.75 -17.94
N VAL A 27 -6.44 2.55 -17.84
CA VAL A 27 -5.07 2.31 -17.35
C VAL A 27 -4.24 1.66 -18.43
N GLU A 28 -3.06 2.19 -18.66
CA GLU A 28 -2.04 1.60 -19.52
C GLU A 28 -0.78 1.34 -18.69
N ILE A 29 -0.12 0.21 -18.92
CA ILE A 29 1.13 -0.14 -18.25
C ILE A 29 2.22 -0.17 -19.31
N ILE A 30 3.26 0.63 -19.09
CA ILE A 30 4.41 0.73 -20.00
C ILE A 30 5.63 0.19 -19.27
N PRO A 31 6.18 -0.98 -19.68
CA PRO A 31 7.35 -1.60 -19.07
C PRO A 31 8.64 -0.88 -19.53
N GLY A 32 8.72 0.41 -19.25
CA GLY A 32 9.77 1.30 -19.71
C GLY A 32 9.77 2.62 -18.94
N PRO A 33 10.83 3.42 -19.10
CA PRO A 33 10.95 4.72 -18.47
C PRO A 33 9.97 5.72 -19.11
N PHE A 34 9.59 6.79 -18.42
CA PHE A 34 8.51 7.66 -18.89
C PHE A 34 8.88 8.41 -20.18
N GLU A 35 10.16 8.58 -20.43
CA GLU A 35 10.74 9.25 -21.60
C GLU A 35 10.40 8.52 -22.90
N THR A 36 10.08 7.22 -22.85
CA THR A 36 9.63 6.47 -24.03
C THR A 36 8.16 6.70 -24.38
N ILE A 37 7.41 7.40 -23.53
CA ILE A 37 5.97 7.61 -23.69
C ILE A 37 5.74 8.81 -24.61
N PRO A 38 5.13 8.62 -25.79
CA PRO A 38 5.07 9.68 -26.79
C PRO A 38 4.11 10.80 -26.42
N GLU A 39 3.03 10.51 -25.69
CA GLU A 39 1.94 11.44 -25.41
C GLU A 39 1.43 11.28 -23.98
N PHE A 40 1.48 12.38 -23.22
CA PHE A 40 0.83 12.53 -21.92
C PHE A 40 0.74 14.02 -21.56
N ASP A 41 -0.21 14.42 -20.72
CA ASP A 41 -0.35 15.83 -20.31
C ASP A 41 0.44 16.14 -19.04
N CYS A 42 0.57 15.16 -18.15
CA CYS A 42 1.14 15.33 -16.82
C CYS A 42 2.09 14.19 -16.44
N MET A 43 3.24 14.53 -15.87
CA MET A 43 4.12 13.59 -15.17
C MET A 43 3.95 13.72 -13.65
N VAL A 44 3.97 12.63 -12.90
CA VAL A 44 4.00 12.64 -11.43
C VAL A 44 5.41 12.39 -10.92
N SER A 45 5.88 13.26 -10.05
CA SER A 45 7.15 13.11 -9.32
C SER A 45 6.90 12.37 -8.00
N ALA A 46 7.65 11.27 -7.78
CA ALA A 46 7.61 10.48 -6.55
C ALA A 46 8.56 11.06 -5.49
N ALA A 47 8.24 12.27 -5.05
CA ALA A 47 9.22 13.20 -4.50
C ALA A 47 9.61 12.97 -3.03
N ASN A 48 10.51 13.85 -2.57
CA ASN A 48 10.70 14.21 -1.16
C ASN A 48 10.06 15.56 -0.82
N SER A 49 9.94 15.88 0.47
CA SER A 49 9.28 17.10 0.96
C SER A 49 9.96 18.43 0.61
N PHE A 50 11.18 18.40 0.07
CA PHE A 50 11.99 19.60 -0.17
C PHE A 50 12.21 19.92 -1.66
N GLY A 51 11.62 19.13 -2.55
CA GLY A 51 11.75 19.35 -4.00
C GLY A 51 13.18 19.15 -4.53
N LEU A 52 13.98 18.34 -3.85
CA LEU A 52 15.27 17.89 -4.39
C LEU A 52 15.01 16.81 -5.43
N MET A 53 15.40 17.04 -6.68
CA MET A 53 14.99 16.21 -7.82
C MET A 53 16.21 15.58 -8.53
N ASP A 54 17.13 15.02 -7.74
CA ASP A 54 18.44 14.50 -8.18
C ASP A 54 18.57 12.97 -8.08
N GLY A 55 17.53 12.27 -7.60
CA GLY A 55 17.52 10.82 -7.43
C GLY A 55 16.40 10.11 -8.18
N GLY A 56 16.65 8.86 -8.60
CA GLY A 56 15.62 7.97 -9.16
C GLY A 56 14.86 8.59 -10.34
N VAL A 57 13.52 8.53 -10.29
CA VAL A 57 12.66 9.12 -11.33
C VAL A 57 12.78 10.64 -11.38
N ASP A 58 13.03 11.31 -10.25
CA ASP A 58 13.13 12.77 -10.23
C ASP A 58 14.39 13.25 -10.97
N ALA A 59 15.49 12.51 -10.89
CA ALA A 59 16.68 12.77 -11.71
C ALA A 59 16.36 12.71 -13.21
N ALA A 60 15.57 11.73 -13.63
CA ALA A 60 15.14 11.58 -15.01
C ALA A 60 14.19 12.71 -15.45
N ILE A 61 13.25 13.11 -14.58
CA ILE A 61 12.37 14.28 -14.80
C ILE A 61 13.21 15.56 -14.97
N THR A 62 14.15 15.82 -14.07
CA THR A 62 15.04 16.99 -14.14
C THR A 62 15.93 16.95 -15.39
N ALA A 63 16.48 15.79 -15.75
CA ALA A 63 17.27 15.64 -16.96
C ALA A 63 16.44 15.91 -18.23
N TYR A 64 15.16 15.50 -18.24
CA TYR A 64 14.27 15.65 -19.39
C TYR A 64 13.74 17.08 -19.55
N PHE A 65 13.28 17.71 -18.45
CA PHE A 65 12.66 19.04 -18.49
C PHE A 65 13.65 20.18 -18.20
N GLY A 66 14.81 19.88 -17.64
CA GLY A 66 15.85 20.82 -17.25
C GLY A 66 15.77 21.26 -15.77
N PRO A 67 16.89 21.77 -15.21
CA PRO A 67 17.03 22.13 -13.79
C PRO A 67 16.06 23.23 -13.33
N GLN A 68 15.60 24.10 -14.24
CA GLN A 68 14.63 25.15 -13.96
C GLN A 68 13.28 24.62 -13.45
N LEU A 69 12.94 23.35 -13.73
CA LEU A 69 11.76 22.71 -13.18
C LEU A 69 11.91 22.49 -11.67
N GLN A 70 13.06 22.01 -11.22
CA GLN A 70 13.36 21.84 -9.80
C GLN A 70 13.28 23.18 -9.07
N GLU A 71 13.89 24.23 -9.65
CA GLU A 71 13.82 25.58 -9.08
C GLU A 71 12.38 26.04 -8.90
N ARG A 72 11.50 25.86 -9.90
CA ARG A 72 10.07 26.19 -9.79
C ARG A 72 9.37 25.41 -8.68
N VAL A 73 9.63 24.10 -8.57
CA VAL A 73 9.09 23.24 -7.50
C VAL A 73 9.52 23.78 -6.13
N GLN A 74 10.81 24.07 -5.94
CA GLN A 74 11.33 24.57 -4.67
C GLN A 74 10.78 25.96 -4.33
N GLN A 75 10.67 26.87 -5.32
CA GLN A 75 10.04 28.17 -5.11
C GLN A 75 8.56 28.06 -4.75
N HIS A 76 7.85 27.05 -5.25
CA HIS A 76 6.49 26.76 -4.81
C HIS A 76 6.46 26.25 -3.36
N ILE A 77 7.35 25.32 -3.00
CA ILE A 77 7.46 24.79 -1.63
C ILE A 77 7.80 25.91 -0.63
N LEU A 78 8.73 26.81 -0.97
CA LEU A 78 9.09 27.95 -0.12
C LEU A 78 7.90 28.88 0.11
N ARG A 79 7.12 29.19 -0.93
CA ARG A 79 6.00 30.14 -0.86
C ARG A 79 4.76 29.56 -0.19
N GLU A 80 4.36 28.36 -0.59
CA GLU A 80 3.07 27.77 -0.20
C GLU A 80 3.18 26.83 1.00
N TYR A 81 4.37 26.30 1.27
CA TYR A 81 4.61 25.30 2.31
C TYR A 81 5.68 25.72 3.32
N LEU A 82 6.09 26.98 3.31
CA LEU A 82 7.09 27.55 4.23
C LEU A 82 8.40 26.73 4.29
N GLY A 83 8.78 26.13 3.16
CA GLY A 83 10.02 25.37 2.99
C GLY A 83 9.93 23.85 3.19
N GLU A 84 8.77 23.30 3.57
CA GLU A 84 8.59 21.85 3.71
C GLU A 84 7.19 21.40 3.32
N GLN A 85 7.06 20.66 2.21
CA GLN A 85 5.79 20.09 1.79
C GLN A 85 5.49 18.79 2.56
N PRO A 86 4.36 18.66 3.29
CA PRO A 86 4.03 17.44 4.00
C PRO A 86 3.79 16.24 3.07
N VAL A 87 4.25 15.05 3.49
CA VAL A 87 3.92 13.77 2.84
C VAL A 87 2.41 13.58 2.79
N GLY A 88 1.89 13.09 1.65
CA GLY A 88 0.45 12.94 1.44
C GLY A 88 -0.27 14.21 0.99
N THR A 89 0.48 15.24 0.60
CA THR A 89 -0.02 16.39 -0.18
C THR A 89 0.54 16.34 -1.60
N ALA A 90 -0.01 17.14 -2.52
CA ALA A 90 0.54 17.30 -3.86
C ALA A 90 0.11 18.63 -4.46
N PHE A 91 0.87 19.15 -5.43
CA PHE A 91 0.50 20.32 -6.22
C PHE A 91 0.84 20.13 -7.69
N VAL A 92 0.09 20.81 -8.57
CA VAL A 92 0.32 20.87 -10.02
C VAL A 92 1.19 22.09 -10.32
N ILE A 93 2.20 21.93 -11.17
CA ILE A 93 3.08 23.00 -11.62
C ILE A 93 3.43 22.82 -13.10
N GLU A 94 3.73 23.92 -13.79
CA GLU A 94 4.12 23.86 -15.21
C GLU A 94 5.57 23.37 -15.39
N THR A 95 5.75 22.46 -16.34
CA THR A 95 7.06 21.98 -16.77
C THR A 95 7.78 23.00 -17.65
N GLY A 96 7.05 23.92 -18.28
CA GLY A 96 7.55 24.81 -19.33
C GLY A 96 7.73 24.12 -20.69
N ASN A 97 7.34 22.84 -20.81
CA ASN A 97 7.35 22.10 -22.06
C ASN A 97 5.95 22.15 -22.71
N SER A 98 5.86 22.55 -23.97
CA SER A 98 4.58 22.68 -24.67
C SER A 98 3.87 21.35 -24.92
N LYS A 99 4.63 20.25 -25.01
CA LYS A 99 4.12 18.90 -25.28
C LYS A 99 3.69 18.18 -24.01
N TYR A 100 4.39 18.40 -22.90
CA TYR A 100 4.13 17.75 -21.61
C TYR A 100 3.98 18.82 -20.52
N PRO A 101 2.87 19.57 -20.50
CA PRO A 101 2.78 20.85 -19.80
C PRO A 101 2.84 20.77 -18.27
N TRP A 102 2.47 19.64 -17.68
CA TRP A 102 2.24 19.56 -16.23
C TRP A 102 3.17 18.58 -15.51
N LEU A 103 3.58 18.98 -14.31
CA LEU A 103 4.17 18.11 -13.30
C LEU A 103 3.25 18.14 -12.07
N VAL A 104 3.00 16.98 -11.47
CA VAL A 104 2.48 16.89 -10.11
C VAL A 104 3.61 16.49 -9.19
N HIS A 105 3.94 17.35 -8.22
CA HIS A 105 4.92 17.05 -7.19
C HIS A 105 4.22 16.43 -5.97
N ALA A 106 4.50 15.16 -5.70
CA ALA A 106 3.81 14.36 -4.67
C ALA A 106 4.82 13.62 -3.76
N PRO A 107 5.21 14.21 -2.61
CA PRO A 107 6.17 13.61 -1.71
C PRO A 107 5.68 12.29 -1.13
N THR A 108 6.49 11.24 -1.33
CA THR A 108 6.30 9.90 -0.71
C THR A 108 7.03 9.77 0.61
N MET A 109 7.98 10.67 0.88
CA MET A 109 8.82 10.68 2.07
C MET A 109 9.31 12.10 2.35
N ARG A 110 9.74 12.35 3.59
CA ARG A 110 10.25 13.68 3.96
C ARG A 110 11.63 13.94 3.36
N VAL A 111 12.56 13.04 3.62
CA VAL A 111 13.89 12.93 2.98
C VAL A 111 14.05 11.50 2.45
N PRO A 112 15.04 11.21 1.60
CA PRO A 112 15.31 9.84 1.16
C PRO A 112 15.47 8.86 2.33
N LEU A 113 14.50 7.95 2.51
CA LEU A 113 14.49 6.94 3.59
C LEU A 113 13.59 5.75 3.22
N ILE A 114 13.76 4.63 3.96
CA ILE A 114 12.93 3.43 3.80
C ILE A 114 11.51 3.70 4.33
N ILE A 115 10.51 3.56 3.48
CA ILE A 115 9.08 3.75 3.81
C ILE A 115 8.27 2.44 3.71
N ASP A 116 8.93 1.30 3.49
CA ASP A 116 8.29 -0.02 3.55
C ASP A 116 7.66 -0.25 4.94
N GLY A 117 6.43 -0.76 4.97
CA GLY A 117 5.64 -0.83 6.22
C GLY A 117 4.81 0.43 6.53
N THR A 118 4.67 1.37 5.59
CA THR A 118 3.79 2.54 5.68
C THR A 118 2.79 2.63 4.53
N ASP A 119 1.78 3.51 4.69
CA ASP A 119 0.77 3.88 3.69
C ASP A 119 1.17 5.13 2.87
N ALA A 120 2.43 5.56 2.95
CA ALA A 120 2.89 6.77 2.31
C ALA A 120 2.73 6.74 0.77
N VAL A 121 2.86 5.54 0.17
CA VAL A 121 2.60 5.33 -1.26
C VAL A 121 1.14 5.63 -1.59
N TYR A 122 0.20 5.01 -0.86
CA TYR A 122 -1.23 5.28 -1.04
C TYR A 122 -1.56 6.77 -0.85
N ASN A 123 -1.04 7.39 0.22
CA ASN A 123 -1.31 8.80 0.52
C ASN A 123 -0.77 9.74 -0.57
N ALA A 124 0.47 9.54 -1.03
CA ALA A 124 1.06 10.34 -2.10
C ALA A 124 0.35 10.15 -3.44
N THR A 125 0.02 8.91 -3.82
CA THR A 125 -0.76 8.64 -5.03
C THR A 125 -2.13 9.29 -4.97
N ARG A 126 -2.82 9.15 -3.83
CA ARG A 126 -4.14 9.77 -3.63
C ARG A 126 -4.06 11.29 -3.68
N ALA A 127 -3.03 11.90 -3.10
CA ALA A 127 -2.81 13.34 -3.14
C ALA A 127 -2.57 13.84 -4.58
N ALA A 128 -1.74 13.13 -5.35
CA ALA A 128 -1.48 13.47 -6.74
C ALA A 128 -2.78 13.46 -7.58
N LEU A 129 -3.59 12.42 -7.44
CA LEU A 129 -4.90 12.32 -8.12
C LEU A 129 -5.86 13.45 -7.70
N LEU A 130 -5.89 13.81 -6.40
CA LEU A 130 -6.68 14.93 -5.91
C LEU A 130 -6.21 16.28 -6.48
N ALA A 131 -4.89 16.51 -6.55
CA ALA A 131 -4.33 17.73 -7.13
C ALA A 131 -4.74 17.87 -8.62
N ILE A 132 -4.69 16.79 -9.38
CA ILE A 132 -5.16 16.74 -10.78
C ILE A 132 -6.65 17.05 -10.86
N PHE A 133 -7.47 16.46 -9.99
CA PHE A 133 -8.91 16.75 -9.96
C PHE A 133 -9.21 18.22 -9.69
N GLN A 134 -8.54 18.82 -8.70
CA GLN A 134 -8.76 20.23 -8.36
C GLN A 134 -8.26 21.17 -9.45
N HIS A 135 -7.12 20.85 -10.07
CA HIS A 135 -6.64 21.56 -11.27
C HIS A 135 -7.68 21.50 -12.38
N ASN A 136 -8.16 20.31 -12.74
CA ASN A 136 -9.13 20.13 -13.81
C ASN A 136 -10.49 20.77 -13.54
N LYS A 137 -10.87 20.96 -12.28
CA LYS A 137 -12.10 21.64 -11.88
C LYS A 137 -12.06 23.15 -12.16
N SER A 138 -10.87 23.74 -12.08
CA SER A 138 -10.66 25.19 -12.26
C SER A 138 -10.07 25.56 -13.64
N ALA A 139 -9.44 24.60 -14.33
CA ALA A 139 -8.81 24.80 -15.62
C ALA A 139 -9.81 24.91 -16.78
N GLY A 140 -9.48 25.75 -17.76
CA GLY A 140 -10.10 25.74 -19.09
C GLY A 140 -9.90 24.40 -19.79
N GLU A 141 -10.76 24.08 -20.76
CA GLU A 141 -10.79 22.75 -21.42
C GLU A 141 -9.47 22.38 -22.11
N ASP A 142 -8.73 23.37 -22.59
CA ASP A 142 -7.41 23.27 -23.22
C ASP A 142 -6.27 23.03 -22.22
N ARG A 143 -6.49 23.30 -20.92
CA ARG A 143 -5.49 23.15 -19.86
C ARG A 143 -5.76 21.98 -18.91
N LYS A 144 -6.83 21.22 -19.15
CA LYS A 144 -7.15 20.02 -18.37
C LYS A 144 -6.14 18.92 -18.63
N ILE A 145 -5.72 18.26 -17.57
CA ILE A 145 -4.92 17.03 -17.59
C ILE A 145 -5.87 15.87 -17.94
N LYS A 146 -5.71 15.30 -19.13
CA LYS A 146 -6.53 14.18 -19.64
C LYS A 146 -5.77 12.86 -19.56
N SER A 147 -4.45 12.91 -19.50
CA SER A 147 -3.56 11.76 -19.38
C SER A 147 -2.42 12.07 -18.40
N VAL A 148 -2.10 11.11 -17.54
CA VAL A 148 -1.08 11.28 -16.50
C VAL A 148 -0.20 10.05 -16.39
N VAL A 149 1.11 10.26 -16.33
CA VAL A 149 2.10 9.22 -16.07
C VAL A 149 2.43 9.19 -14.58
N PHE A 150 2.26 8.01 -13.97
CA PHE A 150 2.74 7.71 -12.62
C PHE A 150 3.93 6.76 -12.69
N PRO A 151 5.04 7.05 -12.00
CA PRO A 151 6.09 6.08 -11.75
C PRO A 151 5.70 5.14 -10.60
N ALA A 152 6.57 4.17 -10.31
CA ALA A 152 6.46 3.33 -9.13
C ALA A 152 6.69 4.12 -7.83
N MET A 153 5.61 4.64 -7.27
CA MET A 153 5.61 5.47 -6.07
C MET A 153 6.21 4.68 -4.87
N GLY A 154 7.41 5.07 -4.41
CA GLY A 154 8.06 4.48 -3.23
C GLY A 154 8.93 3.23 -3.43
N ALA A 155 9.04 2.69 -4.66
CA ALA A 155 9.79 1.45 -4.91
C ALA A 155 11.33 1.57 -4.79
N GLY A 156 11.89 2.74 -5.13
CA GLY A 156 13.34 3.00 -5.13
C GLY A 156 13.94 3.16 -3.73
N CYS A 157 14.30 4.39 -3.35
CA CYS A 157 14.84 4.68 -2.00
C CYS A 157 13.92 4.21 -0.87
N GLY A 158 12.60 4.21 -1.12
CA GLY A 158 11.59 3.76 -0.17
C GLY A 158 11.59 2.27 0.12
N GLN A 159 12.20 1.45 -0.75
CA GLN A 159 12.27 -0.02 -0.67
C GLN A 159 10.92 -0.73 -0.47
N VAL A 160 9.81 -0.10 -0.84
CA VAL A 160 8.49 -0.73 -0.78
C VAL A 160 8.45 -1.84 -1.83
N SER A 161 8.02 -3.03 -1.43
CA SER A 161 7.94 -4.16 -2.38
C SER A 161 7.00 -3.85 -3.56
N PRO A 162 7.31 -4.31 -4.79
CA PRO A 162 6.49 -4.03 -5.98
C PRO A 162 5.00 -4.35 -5.81
N GLY A 163 4.68 -5.48 -5.16
CA GLY A 163 3.29 -5.86 -4.89
C GLY A 163 2.57 -4.89 -3.95
N SER A 164 3.25 -4.36 -2.92
CA SER A 164 2.66 -3.36 -2.01
C SER A 164 2.49 -2.01 -2.71
N VAL A 165 3.48 -1.57 -3.50
CA VAL A 165 3.36 -0.37 -4.35
C VAL A 165 2.14 -0.45 -5.26
N ALA A 166 2.03 -1.54 -6.03
CA ALA A 166 0.95 -1.73 -6.99
C ALA A 166 -0.43 -1.73 -6.30
N ARG A 167 -0.60 -2.46 -5.19
CA ARG A 167 -1.87 -2.49 -4.43
C ARG A 167 -2.23 -1.13 -3.82
N GLN A 168 -1.26 -0.40 -3.27
CA GLN A 168 -1.49 0.93 -2.71
C GLN A 168 -1.91 1.94 -3.78
N MET A 169 -1.21 1.95 -4.92
CA MET A 169 -1.55 2.80 -6.05
C MET A 169 -2.91 2.44 -6.65
N LYS A 170 -3.20 1.15 -6.81
CA LYS A 170 -4.49 0.64 -7.30
C LYS A 170 -5.65 1.08 -6.40
N LEU A 171 -5.51 0.95 -5.08
CA LEU A 171 -6.55 1.40 -4.14
C LEU A 171 -6.79 2.91 -4.22
N ALA A 172 -5.74 3.71 -4.41
CA ALA A 172 -5.85 5.15 -4.60
C ALA A 172 -6.60 5.49 -5.91
N TRP A 173 -6.27 4.80 -7.01
CA TRP A 173 -6.95 4.93 -8.29
C TRP A 173 -8.42 4.52 -8.21
N ASP A 174 -8.73 3.37 -7.61
CA ASP A 174 -10.11 2.88 -7.49
C ASP A 174 -10.98 3.83 -6.68
N GLY A 175 -10.43 4.41 -5.59
CA GLY A 175 -11.13 5.43 -4.82
C GLY A 175 -11.27 6.78 -5.53
N PHE A 176 -10.49 7.02 -6.57
CA PHE A 176 -10.56 8.22 -7.40
C PHE A 176 -11.63 8.10 -8.49
N ILE A 177 -11.76 6.92 -9.11
CA ILE A 177 -12.78 6.68 -10.15
C ILE A 177 -14.14 6.28 -9.56
N ASN A 178 -14.17 5.64 -8.38
CA ASN A 178 -15.39 5.24 -7.69
C ASN A 178 -15.68 6.18 -6.51
N CYS A 179 -16.26 7.33 -6.81
CA CYS A 179 -16.63 8.32 -5.80
C CYS A 179 -17.81 7.83 -4.94
N THR A 180 -17.69 7.97 -3.62
CA THR A 180 -18.84 7.79 -2.72
C THR A 180 -19.80 8.96 -2.85
N THR A 181 -21.09 8.71 -2.65
CA THR A 181 -22.13 9.74 -2.54
C THR A 181 -22.43 10.11 -1.08
N GLU A 182 -21.98 9.30 -0.12
CA GLU A 182 -22.25 9.49 1.30
C GLU A 182 -21.00 9.25 2.17
N ILE A 183 -20.92 9.95 3.30
CA ILE A 183 -19.84 9.82 4.27
C ILE A 183 -20.45 9.44 5.62
N ASN A 184 -20.06 8.28 6.13
CA ASN A 184 -20.44 7.78 7.45
C ASN A 184 -19.28 6.94 8.03
N TRP A 185 -19.44 6.48 9.28
CA TRP A 185 -18.42 5.69 9.96
C TRP A 185 -18.18 4.32 9.32
N GLN A 186 -19.19 3.70 8.70
CA GLN A 186 -18.98 2.45 7.97
C GLN A 186 -18.06 2.67 6.75
N TYR A 187 -18.31 3.72 5.98
CA TYR A 187 -17.46 4.11 4.85
C TYR A 187 -16.03 4.44 5.29
N ALA A 188 -15.87 5.25 6.34
CA ALA A 188 -14.56 5.60 6.87
C ALA A 188 -13.77 4.35 7.33
N SER A 189 -14.43 3.45 8.05
CA SER A 189 -13.83 2.19 8.51
C SER A 189 -13.48 1.26 7.35
N ALA A 190 -14.35 1.16 6.35
CA ALA A 190 -14.09 0.37 5.14
C ALA A 190 -12.90 0.92 4.35
N ARG A 191 -12.77 2.24 4.21
CA ARG A 191 -11.60 2.88 3.58
C ARG A 191 -10.32 2.59 4.34
N GLN A 192 -10.34 2.70 5.67
CA GLN A 192 -9.18 2.38 6.51
C GLN A 192 -8.77 0.91 6.35
N ASN A 193 -9.72 -0.02 6.40
CA ASN A 193 -9.47 -1.44 6.22
C ASN A 193 -8.93 -1.78 4.83
N ALA A 194 -9.42 -1.10 3.79
CA ALA A 194 -8.91 -1.28 2.44
C ALA A 194 -7.42 -0.90 2.34
N VAL A 195 -6.98 0.20 2.99
CA VAL A 195 -5.57 0.59 3.04
C VAL A 195 -4.74 -0.48 3.73
N PHE A 196 -5.21 -1.05 4.86
CA PHE A 196 -4.54 -2.18 5.50
C PHE A 196 -4.36 -3.39 4.57
N SER A 197 -5.38 -3.72 3.77
CA SER A 197 -5.37 -4.85 2.83
C SER A 197 -4.40 -4.68 1.66
N THR A 198 -3.85 -3.48 1.44
CA THR A 198 -2.80 -3.27 0.43
C THR A 198 -1.44 -3.80 0.83
N THR A 199 -1.28 -4.31 2.06
CA THR A 199 -0.01 -4.65 2.73
C THR A 199 0.89 -3.46 3.05
N ALA A 200 0.36 -2.23 3.03
CA ALA A 200 1.06 -1.01 3.42
C ALA A 200 1.85 -1.19 4.73
N TYR A 201 1.23 -1.76 5.76
CA TYR A 201 1.84 -1.94 7.08
C TYR A 201 2.45 -3.33 7.32
N CYS A 202 2.78 -4.05 6.25
CA CYS A 202 3.41 -5.36 6.29
C CYS A 202 4.81 -5.26 5.65
N PRO A 203 5.84 -4.90 6.42
CA PRO A 203 7.20 -4.75 5.89
C PRO A 203 7.69 -6.06 5.27
N SER A 204 8.36 -5.96 4.14
CA SER A 204 8.74 -7.08 3.28
C SER A 204 10.00 -7.83 3.72
N LYS A 205 10.89 -7.16 4.46
CA LYS A 205 12.21 -7.69 4.86
C LYS A 205 12.34 -8.05 6.34
N ALA A 206 11.34 -7.76 7.16
CA ALA A 206 11.36 -8.02 8.60
C ALA A 206 10.19 -8.90 9.03
N LEU A 207 10.31 -9.55 10.20
CA LEU A 207 9.16 -10.08 10.92
C LEU A 207 8.13 -8.96 11.07
N CYS A 208 6.86 -9.24 10.74
CA CYS A 208 5.85 -8.20 10.85
C CYS A 208 5.66 -7.83 12.32
N PRO A 209 5.95 -6.58 12.74
CA PRO A 209 5.81 -6.17 14.14
C PRO A 209 4.34 -6.21 14.60
N ASN A 210 3.43 -6.18 13.63
CA ASN A 210 2.00 -6.23 13.83
C ASN A 210 1.44 -7.66 13.86
N ALA A 211 2.24 -8.71 13.65
CA ALA A 211 1.76 -10.08 13.79
C ALA A 211 1.56 -10.44 15.28
N ARG A 212 0.45 -11.09 15.60
CA ARG A 212 0.13 -11.68 16.91
C ARG A 212 -0.50 -13.04 16.68
N THR A 213 0.17 -14.10 17.13
CA THR A 213 -0.35 -15.46 17.05
C THR A 213 -1.09 -15.80 18.35
N GLU A 214 -2.30 -16.34 18.22
CA GLU A 214 -3.15 -16.73 19.35
C GLU A 214 -3.57 -18.19 19.20
N TYR A 215 -3.61 -18.93 20.31
CA TYR A 215 -4.13 -20.29 20.35
C TYR A 215 -5.66 -20.27 20.27
N ILE A 216 -6.25 -21.05 19.35
CA ILE A 216 -7.69 -21.07 19.11
C ILE A 216 -8.37 -22.39 19.51
N GLY A 217 -7.63 -23.30 20.17
CA GLY A 217 -8.14 -24.61 20.59
C GLY A 217 -7.70 -25.75 19.66
N PHE A 218 -7.83 -27.00 20.13
CA PHE A 218 -7.54 -28.23 19.36
C PHE A 218 -6.12 -28.36 18.76
N GLY A 219 -5.16 -27.57 19.23
CA GLY A 219 -3.79 -27.56 18.70
C GLY A 219 -3.58 -26.49 17.63
N ASP A 220 -4.63 -25.78 17.23
CA ASP A 220 -4.59 -24.77 16.18
C ASP A 220 -4.21 -23.40 16.74
N TYR A 221 -3.44 -22.68 15.93
CA TYR A 221 -3.08 -21.29 16.15
C TYR A 221 -3.61 -20.45 15.00
N ARG A 222 -3.85 -19.18 15.27
CA ARG A 222 -4.18 -18.20 14.23
C ARG A 222 -3.38 -16.95 14.42
N THR A 223 -2.81 -16.46 13.33
CA THR A 223 -2.12 -15.17 13.34
C THR A 223 -3.04 -14.01 12.95
N TYR A 224 -3.09 -12.99 13.80
CA TYR A 224 -3.84 -11.75 13.64
C TYR A 224 -2.91 -10.55 13.44
N CYS A 225 -3.44 -9.47 12.89
CA CYS A 225 -2.76 -8.19 12.75
C CYS A 225 -3.15 -7.23 13.89
N LYS A 226 -2.20 -6.84 14.75
CA LYS A 226 -2.38 -5.88 15.85
C LYS A 226 -2.91 -4.52 15.40
N LYS A 227 -2.62 -4.09 14.16
CA LYS A 227 -3.08 -2.79 13.65
C LYS A 227 -4.53 -2.82 13.14
N SER A 228 -4.93 -3.88 12.45
CA SER A 228 -6.28 -3.96 11.86
C SER A 228 -7.27 -4.76 12.72
N GLY A 229 -6.79 -5.55 13.68
CA GLY A 229 -7.60 -6.51 14.45
C GLY A 229 -8.04 -7.75 13.66
N ASN A 230 -7.76 -7.80 12.35
CA ASN A 230 -8.19 -8.88 11.46
C ASN A 230 -7.14 -9.98 11.33
N THR A 231 -7.51 -11.13 10.76
CA THR A 231 -6.58 -12.20 10.40
C THR A 231 -5.43 -11.65 9.55
N CYS A 232 -4.20 -12.07 9.86
CA CYS A 232 -3.02 -11.64 9.13
C CYS A 232 -3.13 -12.06 7.66
N ILE A 233 -3.00 -11.11 6.74
CA ILE A 233 -3.10 -11.35 5.29
C ILE A 233 -1.77 -11.79 4.66
N SER A 234 -0.67 -11.75 5.42
CA SER A 234 0.63 -12.15 4.91
C SER A 234 0.72 -13.68 4.89
N PRO A 235 0.92 -14.31 3.70
CA PRO A 235 1.05 -15.76 3.62
C PRO A 235 2.17 -16.27 4.51
N ARG A 236 3.29 -15.53 4.62
CA ARG A 236 4.45 -15.91 5.45
C ARG A 236 4.11 -16.16 6.91
N HIS A 237 3.12 -15.47 7.48
CA HIS A 237 2.71 -15.72 8.87
C HIS A 237 1.49 -16.64 8.97
N GLN A 238 0.88 -17.03 7.84
CA GLN A 238 -0.18 -18.02 7.81
C GLN A 238 0.38 -19.44 7.62
N VAL A 239 1.59 -19.62 7.05
CA VAL A 239 2.14 -20.95 6.74
C VAL A 239 2.56 -21.73 8.00
N ASP A 240 2.83 -21.05 9.12
CA ASP A 240 3.23 -21.69 10.39
C ASP A 240 2.05 -22.01 11.34
N ASP A 241 0.81 -21.73 10.94
CA ASP A 241 -0.42 -22.02 11.73
C ASP A 241 -0.81 -23.52 11.69
N ILE A 242 0.07 -24.40 11.17
CA ILE A 242 -0.07 -25.86 11.23
C ILE A 242 1.20 -26.46 11.86
N TYR A 243 1.43 -26.20 13.15
CA TYR A 243 2.06 -27.23 13.97
C TYR A 243 0.98 -28.30 14.19
N ILE A 244 0.88 -29.29 13.29
CA ILE A 244 0.20 -30.53 13.64
C ILE A 244 0.92 -31.01 14.90
N GLY A 245 0.23 -30.89 16.03
CA GLY A 245 0.69 -31.43 17.29
C GLY A 245 1.00 -32.91 17.06
N ALA A 246 2.29 -33.24 17.00
CA ALA A 246 2.76 -34.59 17.17
C ALA A 246 2.52 -34.99 18.64
N HIS A 247 1.26 -35.06 19.05
CA HIS A 247 0.85 -35.90 20.16
C HIS A 247 0.77 -37.31 19.60
N SER A 248 1.93 -37.95 19.49
CA SER A 248 1.98 -39.40 19.56
C SER A 248 1.40 -39.78 20.92
N HIS A 249 0.13 -40.18 20.93
CA HIS A 249 -0.40 -41.00 22.01
C HIS A 249 0.29 -42.36 21.94
N ALA A 250 1.55 -42.41 22.37
CA ALA A 250 2.17 -43.65 22.78
C ALA A 250 1.48 -44.06 24.09
N VAL A 251 0.45 -44.89 23.96
CA VAL A 251 -0.05 -45.69 25.07
C VAL A 251 1.09 -46.60 25.49
N PHE A 252 1.87 -46.17 26.48
CA PHE A 252 2.81 -47.05 27.17
C PHE A 252 1.97 -48.01 28.02
N LEU A 253 1.75 -49.21 27.49
CA LEU A 253 1.41 -50.37 28.30
C LEU A 253 2.62 -50.69 29.17
N SER A 254 2.60 -50.24 30.42
CA SER A 254 3.54 -50.71 31.44
C SER A 254 3.13 -52.13 31.85
N PRO A 255 4.01 -53.15 31.77
CA PRO A 255 3.73 -54.47 32.28
C PRO A 255 4.18 -54.49 33.75
N ASN A 256 3.28 -54.17 34.68
CA ASN A 256 3.46 -54.59 36.06
C ASN A 256 2.11 -54.84 36.73
N SER A 257 1.87 -56.13 36.95
CA SER A 257 0.86 -56.72 37.78
C SER A 257 0.86 -56.13 39.19
N HIS A 258 -0.32 -55.77 39.70
CA HIS A 258 -0.79 -56.24 41.01
C HIS A 258 -2.31 -56.12 41.05
N GLY A 259 -2.96 -57.29 41.12
CA GLY A 259 -4.39 -57.37 41.35
C GLY A 259 -4.74 -56.90 42.76
N LYS A 260 -5.95 -56.34 42.92
CA LYS A 260 -6.89 -56.68 43.99
C LYS A 260 -8.24 -55.99 43.77
N HIS A 261 -9.26 -56.85 43.74
CA HIS A 261 -10.65 -56.64 44.14
C HIS A 261 -11.53 -55.61 43.42
N LEU A 262 -12.33 -56.14 42.50
CA LEU A 262 -13.74 -55.78 42.35
C LEU A 262 -14.53 -56.27 43.57
N LYS A 263 -15.36 -55.40 44.16
CA LYS A 263 -16.73 -55.67 44.64
C LYS A 263 -17.43 -54.37 45.11
N PRO A 264 -18.78 -54.33 45.18
CA PRO A 264 -19.61 -53.28 44.61
C PRO A 264 -20.43 -52.52 45.68
N GLU A 265 -21.40 -51.71 45.22
CA GLU A 265 -22.50 -51.09 45.97
C GLU A 265 -22.20 -49.70 46.59
N TYR A 266 -22.88 -48.66 46.09
CA TYR A 266 -24.08 -48.14 46.76
C TYR A 266 -24.83 -47.15 45.85
N LEU A 267 -26.02 -47.57 45.42
CA LEU A 267 -27.11 -46.71 44.97
C LEU A 267 -27.83 -46.17 46.20
N SER A 268 -27.76 -44.86 46.45
CA SER A 268 -28.71 -44.03 47.23
C SER A 268 -28.08 -42.64 47.40
N GLY A 269 -28.72 -41.51 47.19
CA GLY A 269 -30.12 -41.22 47.01
C GLY A 269 -30.32 -39.76 46.59
N VAL A 270 -31.55 -39.48 46.18
CA VAL A 270 -32.07 -38.20 45.70
C VAL A 270 -32.34 -37.23 46.87
N LYS A 271 -32.36 -35.93 46.53
CA LYS A 271 -32.96 -34.75 47.18
C LYS A 271 -31.92 -33.80 47.81
N ASN A 272 -32.01 -32.48 47.77
CA ASN A 272 -32.82 -31.48 47.06
C ASN A 272 -32.26 -30.11 47.53
N ASP A 273 -32.50 -29.07 46.73
CA ASP A 273 -32.63 -27.64 47.09
C ASP A 273 -31.39 -26.77 47.43
N VAL A 274 -31.30 -25.70 46.64
CA VAL A 274 -30.53 -24.43 46.70
C VAL A 274 -29.06 -24.46 46.32
#